data_AF-A0A353NA54-F1
#
_entry.id   AF-A0A353NA54-F1
#
_cell.length_a   1.000
_cell.length_b   1.000
_cell.length_c   1.000
_cell.angle_alpha   90.00
_cell.angle_beta   90.00
_cell.angle_gamma   90.00
#
_symmetry.space_group_name_H-M   'P 1'
#
loop_
_entity.id
_entity.type
_entity.pdbx_description
1 polymer ?
#
loop_
_entity_poly.entity_id
_entity_poly.type
_entity_poly.pdbx_seq_one_letter_code
_entity_poly.pdbx_strand_id
1 'polypeptide(L)'
;MFYKKSQKITTIILFLLPSLLGLLLFSLIPIGSSLYLSLSEWDVIGGQPQFIKLENYSNILKSEEFWRVLKNTSYFITLYIPLILIVSVTVGMLLNFKYKGIAIYRT
;
A
#
# COMPACT_ATOMS: atom_id res chain seq x y z
N MET A 1 30.18 -11.60 -29.65
CA MET A 1 29.27 -10.61 -29.02
C MET A 1 29.49 -10.64 -27.50
N PHE A 2 30.59 -10.03 -27.03
CA PHE A 2 31.02 -10.09 -25.63
C PHE A 2 30.55 -8.82 -24.87
N TYR A 3 29.31 -8.83 -24.39
CA TYR A 3 28.82 -7.75 -23.51
C TYR A 3 29.47 -7.88 -22.12
N LYS A 4 30.44 -7.01 -21.82
CA LYS A 4 31.10 -6.89 -20.51
C LYS A 4 30.04 -6.78 -19.40
N LYS A 5 30.03 -7.72 -18.45
CA LYS A 5 29.10 -7.83 -17.30
C LYS A 5 28.87 -6.51 -16.55
N SER A 6 29.87 -5.63 -16.49
CA SER A 6 29.80 -4.29 -15.86
C SER A 6 28.86 -3.31 -16.56
N GLN A 7 28.74 -3.35 -17.90
CA GLN A 7 27.86 -2.46 -18.65
C GLN A 7 26.37 -2.75 -18.39
N LYS A 8 26.03 -4.02 -18.09
CA LYS A 8 24.65 -4.41 -17.76
C LYS A 8 24.16 -3.80 -16.44
N ILE A 9 25.01 -3.74 -15.41
CA ILE A 9 24.63 -3.21 -14.10
C ILE A 9 24.39 -1.70 -14.18
N THR A 10 25.24 -0.97 -14.91
CA THR A 10 25.06 0.47 -15.08
C THR A 10 23.76 0.82 -15.78
N THR A 11 23.39 0.10 -16.85
CA THR A 11 22.10 0.30 -17.52
C THR A 11 20.94 -0.04 -16.59
N ILE A 12 21.00 -1.15 -15.86
CA ILE A 12 19.95 -1.52 -14.90
C ILE A 12 19.77 -0.42 -13.85
N ILE A 13 20.86 0.07 -13.26
CA ILE A 13 20.80 1.13 -12.25
C ILE A 13 20.21 2.39 -12.86
N LEU A 14 20.65 2.82 -14.04
CA LEU A 14 20.16 4.06 -14.68
C LEU A 14 18.64 4.04 -14.92
N PHE A 15 18.10 2.89 -15.36
CA PHE A 15 16.66 2.73 -15.59
C PHE A 15 15.86 2.54 -14.30
N LEU A 16 16.45 1.91 -13.27
CA LEU A 16 15.79 1.70 -11.98
C LEU A 16 15.83 2.96 -11.11
N LEU A 17 16.89 3.77 -11.21
CA LEU A 17 17.17 4.94 -10.37
C LEU A 17 15.98 5.89 -10.25
N PRO A 18 15.32 6.36 -11.33
CA PRO A 18 14.21 7.31 -11.19
C PRO A 18 13.01 6.73 -10.42
N SER A 19 12.69 5.45 -10.66
CA SER A 19 11.62 4.77 -9.92
C SER A 19 12.00 4.56 -8.45
N LEU A 20 13.24 4.14 -8.19
CA LEU A 20 13.75 3.90 -6.84
C LEU A 20 13.82 5.19 -6.03
N LEU A 21 14.26 6.29 -6.65
CA LEU A 21 14.27 7.62 -6.02
C LEU A 21 12.85 8.07 -5.70
N GLY A 22 11.90 7.90 -6.62
CA GLY A 22 10.49 8.21 -6.36
C GLY A 22 9.94 7.41 -5.18
N LEU A 23 10.21 6.10 -5.15
CA LEU A 23 9.82 5.22 -4.04
C LEU A 23 10.44 5.65 -2.71
N LEU A 24 11.73 5.99 -2.70
CA LEU A 24 12.43 6.41 -1.48
C LEU A 24 11.88 7.75 -0.96
N LEU A 25 11.79 8.76 -1.83
CA LEU A 25 11.42 10.12 -1.45
C LEU A 25 9.94 10.26 -1.09
N PHE A 26 9.04 9.59 -1.83
CA PHE A 26 7.60 9.79 -1.67
C PHE A 26 6.89 8.66 -0.93
N SER A 27 7.55 7.53 -0.67
CA SER A 27 6.97 6.43 0.09
C SER A 27 7.78 6.10 1.34
N LEU A 28 9.02 5.66 1.19
CA LEU A 28 9.79 5.14 2.34
C LEU A 28 10.17 6.23 3.35
N ILE A 29 10.58 7.42 2.89
CA ILE A 29 10.90 8.53 3.79
C ILE A 29 9.65 8.97 4.59
N PRO A 30 8.49 9.28 3.97
CA PRO A 30 7.28 9.61 4.72
C PRO A 30 6.82 8.50 5.69
N ILE A 31 6.95 7.23 5.31
CA ILE A 31 6.64 6.09 6.19
C ILE A 31 7.57 6.10 7.40
N GLY A 32 8.89 6.23 7.19
CA GLY A 32 9.88 6.29 8.26
C GLY A 32 9.64 7.47 9.20
N SER A 33 9.37 8.65 8.65
CA SER A 33 9.01 9.83 9.44
C SER A 33 7.73 9.61 10.25
N SER A 34 6.70 8.99 9.66
CA SER A 34 5.45 8.69 10.36
C SER A 34 5.65 7.71 11.51
N LEU A 35 6.53 6.71 11.33
CA LEU A 35 6.91 5.77 12.39
C LEU A 35 7.71 6.43 13.51
N TYR A 36 8.59 7.37 13.18
CA TYR A 36 9.30 8.14 14.20
C TYR A 36 8.35 9.05 15.00
N LEU A 37 7.42 9.71 14.29
CA LEU A 37 6.40 10.55 14.91
C LEU A 37 5.39 9.75 15.74
N SER A 38 5.04 8.52 15.35
CA SER A 38 4.14 7.69 16.17
C SER A 38 4.72 7.30 17.52
N LEU A 39 6.06 7.30 17.65
CA LEU A 39 6.79 7.10 18.90
C LEU A 39 7.06 8.41 19.67
N SER A 40 6.63 9.54 19.11
CA SER A 40 6.85 10.87 19.67
C SER A 40 5.52 11.53 20.02
N GLU A 41 5.50 12.32 21.08
CA GLU A 41 4.44 13.25 21.35
C GLU A 41 4.74 14.50 20.54
N TRP A 42 3.88 14.78 19.57
CA TRP A 42 4.07 15.92 18.69
C TRP A 42 2.75 16.64 18.49
N ASP A 43 2.69 17.86 19.02
CA ASP A 43 1.66 18.82 18.66
C ASP A 43 2.17 19.62 17.44
N VAL A 44 1.43 19.55 16.34
CA VAL A 44 1.71 20.25 15.08
C VAL A 44 1.81 21.76 15.29
N ILE A 45 1.13 22.29 16.31
CA ILE A 45 1.10 23.71 16.66
C ILE A 45 2.08 24.03 17.81
N GLY A 46 2.37 23.05 18.67
CA GLY A 46 2.97 23.24 20.01
C GLY A 46 4.49 23.12 20.13
N GLY A 47 5.23 22.69 19.10
CA GLY A 47 6.70 22.70 19.12
C GLY A 47 7.38 21.45 18.53
N GLN A 48 8.58 21.14 19.05
CA GLN A 48 9.41 20.02 18.59
C GLN A 48 8.89 18.67 19.13
N PRO A 49 8.95 17.58 18.33
CA PRO A 49 8.50 16.25 18.76
C PRO A 49 9.30 15.75 19.96
N GLN A 50 8.61 15.34 21.02
CA GLN A 50 9.22 14.71 22.19
C GLN A 50 9.15 13.20 22.09
N PHE A 51 10.29 12.51 22.17
CA PHE A 51 10.30 11.06 22.02
C PHE A 51 9.81 10.35 23.29
N ILE A 52 8.59 9.79 23.24
CA ILE A 52 7.91 9.11 24.36
C ILE A 52 7.82 7.58 24.18
N LYS A 53 8.59 7.02 23.25
CA LYS A 53 8.67 5.57 22.98
C LYS A 53 7.28 4.99 22.61
N LEU A 54 6.73 4.10 23.44
CA LEU A 54 5.50 3.36 23.15
C LEU A 54 4.28 3.87 23.94
N GLU A 55 4.41 5.01 24.62
CA GLU A 55 3.34 5.55 25.46
C GLU A 55 2.06 5.86 24.66
N ASN A 56 2.21 6.44 23.45
CA ASN A 56 1.09 6.64 22.51
C ASN A 56 0.28 5.36 22.26
N TYR A 57 0.97 4.24 22.04
CA TYR A 57 0.32 2.95 21.77
C TYR A 57 -0.43 2.43 23.01
N SER A 58 0.18 2.53 24.20
CA SER A 58 -0.47 2.15 25.46
C SER A 58 -1.74 2.97 25.72
N ASN A 59 -1.70 4.27 25.43
CA ASN A 59 -2.82 5.18 25.61
C ASN A 59 -3.97 4.87 24.64
N ILE A 60 -3.65 4.66 23.36
CA ILE A 60 -4.65 4.30 22.34
C ILE A 60 -5.33 2.97 22.67
N LEU A 61 -4.56 1.95 23.08
CA LEU A 61 -5.10 0.62 23.40
C LEU A 61 -6.04 0.61 24.61
N LYS A 62 -5.91 1.58 25.52
CA LYS A 62 -6.83 1.76 26.66
C LYS A 62 -8.06 2.58 26.31
N SER A 63 -8.06 3.29 25.18
CA SER A 63 -9.18 4.15 24.79
C SER A 63 -10.35 3.32 24.23
N GLU A 64 -11.56 3.58 24.73
CA GLU A 64 -12.77 2.94 24.21
C GLU A 64 -13.05 3.34 22.76
N GLU A 65 -12.68 4.57 22.40
CA GLU A 65 -12.85 5.09 21.04
C GLU A 65 -12.03 4.29 20.02
N PHE A 66 -10.78 3.94 20.33
CA PHE A 66 -9.96 3.11 19.45
C PHE A 66 -10.64 1.77 19.17
N TRP A 67 -11.14 1.08 20.20
CA TRP A 67 -11.81 -0.20 20.03
C TRP A 67 -13.13 -0.08 19.26
N ARG A 68 -13.86 1.02 19.45
CA ARG A 68 -15.07 1.31 18.67
C ARG A 68 -14.76 1.50 17.19
N VAL A 69 -13.76 2.33 16.86
CA VAL A 69 -13.34 2.58 15.47
C VAL A 69 -12.76 1.32 14.84
N LEU A 70 -11.95 0.57 15.58
CA LEU A 70 -11.39 -0.70 15.13
C LEU A 70 -12.50 -1.70 14.79
N LYS A 71 -13.49 -1.88 15.67
CA LYS A 71 -14.63 -2.77 15.42
C LYS A 71 -15.44 -2.35 14.20
N ASN A 72 -15.73 -1.05 14.05
CA ASN A 72 -16.46 -0.53 12.89
C ASN A 72 -15.68 -0.77 11.58
N THR A 73 -14.38 -0.51 11.60
CA THR A 73 -13.50 -0.70 10.44
C THR A 73 -13.38 -2.18 10.09
N SER A 74 -13.18 -3.06 11.08
CA SER A 74 -13.15 -4.50 10.87
C SER A 74 -14.48 -5.01 10.32
N TYR A 75 -15.61 -4.58 10.88
CA TYR A 75 -16.94 -4.95 10.38
C TYR A 75 -17.13 -4.51 8.91
N PHE A 76 -16.75 -3.28 8.58
CA PHE A 76 -16.78 -2.78 7.22
C PHE A 76 -15.92 -3.63 6.28
N ILE A 77 -14.66 -3.89 6.64
CA ILE A 77 -13.72 -4.68 5.83
C ILE A 77 -14.24 -6.11 5.61
N THR A 78 -14.70 -6.77 6.67
CA THR A 78 -15.21 -8.14 6.61
C THR A 78 -16.42 -8.27 5.70
N LEU A 79 -17.26 -7.24 5.60
CA LEU A 79 -18.41 -7.24 4.68
C LEU A 79 -18.02 -6.82 3.26
N TYR A 80 -17.22 -5.76 3.15
CA TYR A 80 -16.85 -5.15 1.87
C TYR A 80 -15.97 -6.08 1.03
N ILE A 81 -14.93 -6.69 1.60
CA ILE A 81 -13.98 -7.52 0.84
C ILE A 81 -14.66 -8.71 0.15
N PRO A 82 -15.46 -9.56 0.83
CA PRO A 82 -16.12 -10.68 0.16
C PRO A 82 -17.10 -10.20 -0.91
N LEU A 83 -17.84 -9.13 -0.65
CA LEU A 83 -18.83 -8.60 -1.59
C LEU A 83 -18.16 -8.11 -2.87
N ILE A 84 -17.09 -7.29 -2.76
CA ILE A 84 -16.37 -6.81 -3.94
C ILE A 84 -15.69 -7.95 -4.71
N LEU A 85 -15.19 -8.98 -4.02
CA LEU A 85 -14.60 -10.15 -4.65
C LEU A 85 -15.66 -10.96 -5.43
N ILE A 86 -16.81 -11.25 -4.83
CA ILE A 86 -17.91 -11.96 -5.50
C ILE A 86 -18.33 -11.23 -6.77
N VAL A 87 -18.51 -9.91 -6.68
CA VAL A 87 -18.89 -9.08 -7.83
C VAL A 87 -17.79 -9.09 -8.89
N SER A 88 -16.53 -8.85 -8.51
CA SER A 88 -15.40 -8.79 -9.44
C SER A 88 -15.20 -10.11 -10.17
N VAL A 89 -15.28 -11.24 -9.46
CA VAL A 89 -15.18 -12.58 -10.04
C VAL A 89 -16.36 -12.87 -10.95
N THR A 90 -17.59 -12.55 -10.53
CA THR A 90 -18.79 -12.76 -11.34
C THR A 90 -18.72 -11.98 -12.65
N VAL A 91 -18.33 -10.70 -12.60
CA VAL A 91 -18.12 -9.86 -13.78
C VAL A 91 -16.99 -10.42 -14.65
N GLY A 92 -15.87 -10.83 -14.06
CA GLY A 92 -14.77 -11.46 -14.78
C GLY A 92 -15.20 -12.75 -15.51
N MET A 93 -16.03 -13.59 -14.87
CA MET A 93 -16.58 -14.79 -15.48
C MET A 93 -17.55 -14.47 -16.62
N LEU A 94 -18.40 -13.44 -16.46
CA LEU A 94 -19.30 -12.97 -17.52
C LEU A 94 -18.52 -12.46 -18.75
N LEU A 95 -17.42 -11.74 -18.54
CA LEU A 95 -16.57 -11.26 -19.64
C LEU A 95 -15.72 -12.38 -20.27
N ASN A 96 -15.43 -13.46 -19.52
CA ASN A 96 -14.70 -14.61 -20.02
C ASN A 96 -15.56 -15.59 -20.85
N PHE A 97 -16.86 -15.33 -21.02
CA PHE A 97 -17.64 -16.06 -22.01
C PHE A 97 -17.07 -15.77 -23.40
N LYS A 98 -16.33 -16.73 -23.95
CA LYS A 98 -16.02 -16.76 -25.38
C LYS A 98 -17.34 -16.62 -26.13
N TYR A 99 -17.59 -15.47 -26.75
CA TYR A 99 -18.64 -15.37 -27.75
C TYR A 99 -18.43 -16.51 -28.74
N LYS A 100 -19.40 -17.44 -28.82
CA LYS A 100 -19.37 -18.64 -29.70
C LYS A 100 -19.32 -18.31 -31.21
N GLY A 101 -19.02 -17.06 -31.61
CA GLY A 101 -18.93 -16.59 -32.99
C GLY A 101 -17.55 -16.11 -33.45
N ILE A 102 -16.51 -16.10 -32.61
CA ILE A 102 -15.17 -15.59 -33.00
C ILE A 102 -14.50 -16.48 -34.08
N ALA A 103 -14.94 -17.73 -34.25
CA ALA A 103 -14.49 -18.58 -35.34
C ALA A 103 -15.02 -18.14 -36.72
N ILE A 104 -16.14 -17.40 -36.78
CA ILE A 104 -16.72 -16.92 -38.04
C ILE A 104 -15.99 -15.67 -38.55
N TYR A 105 -15.36 -14.90 -37.66
CA TYR A 105 -14.62 -13.68 -38.01
C TYR A 105 -13.15 -13.90 -38.41
N ARG A 106 -12.66 -15.15 -38.34
CA ARG A 106 -11.26 -15.52 -38.60
C ARG A 106 -11.03 -16.23 -39.95
N THR A 107 -12.02 -16.22 -40.83
CA THR A 107 -11.89 -16.71 -42.22
C THR A 107 -12.14 -15.55 -43.16
#